data_AF-A0A939U8K1-F1
#
_entry.id   AF-A0A939U8K1-F1
#
_cell.length_a   1.000
_cell.length_b   1.000
_cell.length_c   1.000
_cell.angle_alpha   90.00
_cell.angle_beta   90.00
_cell.angle_gamma   90.00
#
_symmetry.space_group_name_H-M   'P 1'
#
loop_
_entity.id
_entity.type
_entity.pdbx_description
1 polymer ?
#
loop_
_entity_poly.entity_id
_entity_poly.type
_entity_poly.pdbx_seq_one_letter_code
_entity_poly.pdbx_strand_id
1 'polypeptide(L)'
;MKRIFSLAVCLLTAAALFAQPQGNKQFEEQRKKEFDRIQAEKIAFITQELDLSPAEAQVFWPVYNACWKESHAAHKKMMDAFGEFRGKKGDELSEKELEAKLDAYIQANKASNQVLADWYPKFKEVLPIRKVAKLYQAEEAFQMRMIENLRKHPQRGPKEK
;
A
#
# COMPACT_ATOMS: atom_id res chain seq x y z
N MET A 1 48.92 18.37 -31.86
CA MET A 1 48.43 18.32 -30.47
C MET A 1 46.93 18.64 -30.29
N LYS A 2 46.08 18.63 -31.34
CA LYS A 2 44.62 18.81 -31.21
C LYS A 2 43.79 17.52 -31.36
N ARG A 3 44.36 16.45 -31.93
CA ARG A 3 43.68 15.15 -32.12
C ARG A 3 43.80 14.18 -30.93
N ILE A 4 44.80 14.38 -30.06
CA ILE A 4 45.00 13.55 -28.86
C ILE A 4 44.08 14.04 -27.73
N PHE A 5 43.77 15.34 -27.69
CA PHE A 5 42.84 15.92 -26.71
C PHE A 5 41.38 15.48 -26.94
N SER A 6 40.98 15.15 -28.16
CA SER A 6 39.62 14.67 -28.46
C SER A 6 39.37 13.22 -28.03
N LEU A 7 40.41 12.39 -27.88
CA LEU A 7 40.27 11.01 -27.42
C LEU A 7 40.18 10.89 -25.88
N ALA A 8 40.77 11.84 -25.15
CA ALA A 8 40.70 11.86 -23.68
C ALA A 8 39.31 12.28 -23.15
N VAL A 9 38.54 13.06 -23.92
CA VAL A 9 37.19 13.52 -23.52
C VAL A 9 36.11 12.45 -23.72
N CYS A 10 36.31 11.51 -24.66
CA CYS A 10 35.40 10.37 -24.85
C CYS A 10 35.56 9.26 -23.80
N LEU A 11 36.70 9.18 -23.12
CA LEU A 11 36.95 8.15 -22.09
C LEU A 11 36.43 8.54 -20.70
N LEU A 12 36.25 9.82 -20.41
CA LEU A 12 35.71 10.30 -19.12
C LEU A 12 34.17 10.32 -19.06
N THR A 13 33.48 10.26 -20.21
CA THR A 13 32.00 10.22 -20.25
C THR A 13 31.44 8.80 -20.14
N ALA A 14 32.23 7.75 -20.41
CA ALA A 14 31.80 6.36 -20.30
C ALA A 14 31.67 5.86 -18.84
N ALA A 15 32.36 6.48 -17.88
CA ALA A 15 32.30 6.09 -16.47
C ALA A 15 31.02 6.55 -15.75
N ALA A 16 30.28 7.52 -16.29
CA ALA A 16 29.04 8.02 -15.70
C ALA A 16 27.82 7.10 -15.93
N LEU A 17 27.90 6.13 -16.85
CA LEU A 17 26.80 5.20 -17.14
C LEU A 17 26.67 4.03 -16.15
N PHE A 18 27.65 3.84 -15.26
CA PHE A 18 27.63 2.76 -14.27
C PHE A 18 27.14 3.19 -12.88
N ALA A 19 26.72 4.45 -12.71
CA ALA A 19 26.25 5.00 -11.44
C ALA A 19 24.71 5.08 -11.32
N GLN A 20 23.94 4.32 -12.11
CA GLN A 20 22.50 4.19 -11.87
C GLN A 20 22.24 3.20 -10.72
N PRO A 21 21.41 3.55 -9.72
CA PRO A 21 21.16 2.71 -8.55
C PRO A 21 20.38 1.46 -8.98
N GLN A 22 21.07 0.35 -9.26
CA GLN A 22 20.47 -0.96 -9.52
C GLN A 22 19.79 -1.58 -8.27
N GLY A 23 19.86 -0.92 -7.11
CA GLY A 23 19.38 -1.44 -5.83
C GLY A 23 17.86 -1.49 -5.61
N ASN A 24 17.01 -1.09 -6.57
CA ASN A 24 15.58 -0.92 -6.31
C ASN A 24 14.63 -1.84 -7.12
N LYS A 25 15.03 -2.31 -8.31
CA LYS A 25 14.12 -3.09 -9.18
C LYS A 25 13.71 -4.43 -8.58
N GLN A 26 14.66 -5.16 -7.99
CA GLN A 26 14.38 -6.46 -7.37
C GLN A 26 13.50 -6.32 -6.11
N PHE A 27 13.68 -5.25 -5.33
CA PHE A 27 12.88 -4.96 -4.14
C PHE A 27 11.45 -4.53 -4.50
N GLU A 28 11.30 -3.70 -5.54
CA GLU A 28 10.00 -3.31 -6.08
C GLU A 28 9.24 -4.52 -6.63
N GLU A 29 9.91 -5.40 -7.37
CA GLU A 29 9.31 -6.62 -7.90
C GLU A 29 8.88 -7.58 -6.78
N GLN A 30 9.69 -7.74 -5.72
CA GLN A 30 9.33 -8.52 -4.54
C GLN A 30 8.11 -7.95 -3.81
N ARG A 31 8.06 -6.62 -3.60
CA ARG A 31 6.89 -5.97 -2.99
C ARG A 31 5.63 -6.14 -3.83
N LYS A 32 5.75 -6.02 -5.16
CA LYS A 32 4.63 -6.24 -6.07
C LYS A 32 4.13 -7.68 -5.98
N LYS A 33 5.03 -8.67 -5.99
CA LYS A 33 4.66 -10.09 -5.84
C LYS A 33 3.95 -10.37 -4.52
N GLU A 34 4.43 -9.82 -3.41
CA GLU A 34 3.76 -10.00 -2.11
C GLU A 34 2.38 -9.34 -2.08
N PHE A 35 2.26 -8.13 -2.65
CA PHE A 35 0.99 -7.45 -2.77
C PHE A 35 -0.02 -8.25 -3.61
N ASP A 36 0.39 -8.75 -4.76
CA ASP A 36 -0.45 -9.60 -5.62
C ASP A 36 -0.86 -10.89 -4.89
N ARG A 37 0.02 -11.47 -4.07
CA ARG A 37 -0.28 -12.66 -3.25
C ARG A 37 -1.33 -12.36 -2.19
N ILE A 38 -1.16 -11.29 -1.40
CA ILE A 38 -2.12 -10.86 -0.38
C ILE A 38 -3.48 -10.56 -1.04
N GLN A 39 -3.47 -10.00 -2.24
CA GLN A 39 -4.70 -9.77 -3.01
C GLN A 39 -5.40 -11.04 -3.42
N ALA A 40 -4.69 -12.00 -3.98
CA ALA A 40 -5.28 -13.29 -4.32
C ALA A 40 -5.85 -13.99 -3.08
N GLU A 41 -5.12 -13.99 -1.96
CA GLU A 41 -5.58 -14.53 -0.68
C GLU A 41 -6.85 -13.82 -0.19
N LYS A 42 -6.91 -12.49 -0.28
CA LYS A 42 -8.07 -11.70 0.12
C LYS A 42 -9.29 -11.98 -0.75
N ILE A 43 -9.11 -12.02 -2.07
CA ILE A 43 -10.19 -12.33 -3.03
C ILE A 43 -10.77 -13.72 -2.74
N ALA A 44 -9.91 -14.72 -2.55
CA ALA A 44 -10.35 -16.07 -2.22
C ALA A 44 -11.12 -16.11 -0.90
N PHE A 45 -10.61 -15.42 0.13
CA PHE A 45 -11.25 -15.35 1.45
C PHE A 45 -12.63 -14.70 1.39
N ILE A 46 -12.76 -13.53 0.76
CA ILE A 46 -14.05 -12.84 0.61
C ILE A 46 -15.02 -13.68 -0.23
N THR A 47 -14.55 -14.33 -1.30
CA THR A 47 -15.41 -15.22 -2.11
C THR A 47 -16.02 -16.33 -1.26
N GLN A 48 -15.20 -16.95 -0.39
CA GLN A 48 -15.61 -18.05 0.48
C GLN A 48 -16.61 -17.60 1.55
N GLU A 49 -16.42 -16.43 2.15
CA GLU A 49 -17.26 -15.95 3.27
C GLU A 49 -18.63 -15.42 2.81
N LEU A 50 -18.70 -14.78 1.64
CA LEU A 50 -19.91 -14.08 1.19
C LEU A 50 -20.93 -14.99 0.49
N ASP A 51 -20.53 -16.17 0.02
CA ASP A 51 -21.38 -17.11 -0.73
C ASP A 51 -22.11 -16.40 -1.88
N LEU A 52 -21.34 -15.76 -2.76
CA LEU A 52 -21.86 -14.99 -3.89
C LEU A 52 -22.34 -15.93 -5.00
N SER A 53 -23.55 -15.70 -5.50
CA SER A 53 -23.96 -16.28 -6.77
C SER A 53 -23.14 -15.70 -7.93
N PRO A 54 -23.07 -16.38 -9.10
CA PRO A 54 -22.34 -15.85 -10.25
C PRO A 54 -22.79 -14.44 -10.67
N ALA A 55 -24.10 -14.16 -10.59
CA ALA A 55 -24.66 -12.85 -10.93
C ALA A 55 -24.25 -11.76 -9.91
N GLU A 56 -24.29 -12.07 -8.61
CA GLU A 56 -23.85 -11.14 -7.56
C GLU A 56 -22.33 -10.89 -7.67
N ALA A 57 -21.53 -11.92 -7.91
CA ALA A 57 -20.09 -11.79 -8.07
C ALA A 57 -19.73 -10.85 -9.24
N GLN A 58 -20.44 -10.96 -10.36
CA GLN A 58 -20.21 -10.13 -11.54
C GLN A 58 -20.38 -8.63 -11.26
N VAL A 59 -21.34 -8.25 -10.41
CA VAL A 59 -21.58 -6.84 -10.04
C VAL A 59 -20.78 -6.41 -8.80
N PHE A 60 -20.48 -7.34 -7.88
CA PHE A 60 -19.78 -7.07 -6.64
C PHE A 60 -18.29 -6.77 -6.84
N TRP A 61 -17.57 -7.62 -7.58
CA TRP A 61 -16.11 -7.53 -7.69
C TRP A 61 -15.61 -6.19 -8.22
N PRO A 62 -16.22 -5.56 -9.25
CA PRO A 62 -15.83 -4.22 -9.69
C PRO A 62 -15.92 -3.16 -8.59
N VAL A 63 -16.99 -3.20 -7.78
CA VAL A 63 -17.20 -2.27 -6.66
C VAL A 63 -16.17 -2.51 -5.56
N TYR A 64 -15.99 -3.76 -5.17
CA TYR A 64 -15.04 -4.14 -4.13
C TYR A 64 -13.59 -3.83 -4.50
N ASN A 65 -13.18 -4.12 -5.73
CA ASN A 65 -11.82 -3.84 -6.20
C ASN A 65 -11.52 -2.33 -6.20
N ALA A 66 -12.50 -1.50 -6.55
CA ALA A 66 -12.36 -0.05 -6.51
C ALA A 66 -12.26 0.47 -5.07
N CYS A 67 -13.13 -0.01 -4.16
CA CYS A 67 -13.03 0.27 -2.73
C CYS A 67 -11.66 -0.12 -2.19
N TRP A 68 -11.19 -1.33 -2.49
CA TRP A 68 -9.93 -1.83 -1.99
C TRP A 68 -8.73 -1.00 -2.50
N LYS A 69 -8.74 -0.62 -3.79
CA LYS A 69 -7.71 0.26 -4.36
C LYS A 69 -7.66 1.62 -3.65
N GLU A 70 -8.83 2.20 -3.35
CA GLU A 70 -8.94 3.46 -2.63
C GLU A 70 -8.48 3.32 -1.18
N SER A 71 -8.92 2.29 -0.47
CA SER A 71 -8.47 1.98 0.90
C SER A 71 -6.96 1.79 0.96
N HIS A 72 -6.38 1.07 0.00
CA HIS A 72 -4.94 0.87 -0.07
C HIS A 72 -4.18 2.17 -0.32
N ALA A 73 -4.67 3.01 -1.24
CA ALA A 73 -4.06 4.31 -1.53
C ALA A 73 -4.14 5.26 -0.31
N ALA A 74 -5.28 5.29 0.38
CA ALA A 74 -5.47 6.12 1.57
C ALA A 74 -4.60 5.63 2.73
N HIS A 75 -4.53 4.32 2.96
CA HIS A 75 -3.65 3.73 3.95
C HIS A 75 -2.17 4.02 3.65
N LYS A 76 -1.75 3.92 2.37
CA LYS A 76 -0.39 4.26 1.97
C LYS A 76 -0.07 5.73 2.28
N LYS A 77 -0.96 6.67 1.95
CA LYS A 77 -0.76 8.09 2.28
C LYS A 77 -0.63 8.32 3.79
N MET A 78 -1.45 7.64 4.59
CA MET A 78 -1.36 7.69 6.04
C MET A 78 -0.02 7.16 6.56
N MET A 79 0.46 6.03 6.02
CA MET A 79 1.76 5.46 6.38
C MET A 79 2.93 6.33 5.94
N ASP A 80 2.86 6.93 4.76
CA ASP A 80 3.85 7.88 4.26
C ASP A 80 3.91 9.10 5.20
N ALA A 81 2.76 9.67 5.59
CA ALA A 81 2.68 10.80 6.51
C ALA A 81 3.21 10.45 7.92
N PHE A 82 2.92 9.26 8.43
CA PHE A 82 3.50 8.76 9.68
C PHE A 82 5.04 8.66 9.59
N GLY A 83 5.55 8.22 8.45
CA GLY A 83 6.99 8.09 8.19
C GLY A 83 7.75 9.43 8.10
N GLU A 84 7.06 10.57 8.09
CA GLU A 84 7.68 11.89 8.09
C GLU A 84 8.19 12.33 9.47
N PHE A 85 7.63 11.78 10.55
CA PHE A 85 8.04 12.09 11.93
C PHE A 85 8.38 10.84 12.76
N ARG A 86 8.32 9.64 12.18
CA ARG A 86 8.67 8.40 12.87
C ARG A 86 10.18 8.33 13.14
N GLY A 87 10.54 7.99 14.38
CA GLY A 87 11.92 7.76 14.80
C GLY A 87 12.75 9.04 14.72
N LYS A 88 14.03 8.93 14.33
CA LYS A 88 14.98 10.05 14.32
C LYS A 88 14.52 11.27 13.54
N LYS A 89 13.70 11.08 12.50
CA LYS A 89 13.14 12.21 11.75
C LYS A 89 12.29 13.12 12.63
N GLY A 90 11.53 12.56 13.57
CA GLY A 90 10.72 13.35 14.51
C GLY A 90 11.59 14.15 15.47
N ASP A 91 12.68 13.56 15.95
CA ASP A 91 13.61 14.18 16.92
C ASP A 91 14.34 15.42 16.34
N GLU A 92 14.46 15.50 15.01
CA GLU A 92 15.15 16.58 14.29
C GLU A 92 14.22 17.74 13.90
N LEU A 93 12.89 17.58 14.00
CA LEU A 93 11.91 18.61 13.63
C LEU A 93 11.76 19.65 14.75
N SER A 94 11.54 20.90 14.36
CA SER A 94 11.05 21.90 15.32
C SER A 94 9.61 21.60 15.75
N GLU A 95 9.19 22.09 16.92
CA GLU A 95 7.82 21.94 17.43
C GLU A 95 6.74 22.29 16.38
N LYS A 96 6.93 23.40 15.67
CA LYS A 96 5.99 23.86 14.64
C LYS A 96 5.94 22.93 13.42
N GLU A 97 7.08 22.36 13.03
CA GLU A 97 7.11 21.39 11.92
C GLU A 97 6.50 20.06 12.35
N LEU A 98 6.79 19.61 13.57
CA LEU A 98 6.23 18.40 14.14
C LEU A 98 4.70 18.49 14.24
N GLU A 99 4.17 19.63 14.72
CA GLU A 99 2.73 19.91 14.76
C GLU A 99 2.11 19.78 13.35
N ALA A 100 2.70 20.44 12.34
CA ALA A 100 2.20 20.37 10.97
C ALA A 100 2.24 18.95 10.37
N LYS A 101 3.29 18.17 10.67
CA LYS A 101 3.39 16.76 10.22
C LYS A 101 2.37 15.87 10.94
N LEU A 102 2.16 16.10 12.23
CA LEU A 102 1.16 15.37 13.02
C LEU A 102 -0.25 15.66 12.50
N ASP A 103 -0.58 16.93 12.25
CA ASP A 103 -1.87 17.33 11.65
C ASP A 103 -2.10 16.63 10.30
N ALA A 104 -1.09 16.61 9.43
CA ALA A 104 -1.18 15.93 8.14
C ALA A 104 -1.44 14.43 8.30
N TYR A 105 -0.79 13.77 9.27
CA TYR A 105 -1.04 12.37 9.58
C TYR A 105 -2.46 12.14 10.12
N ILE A 106 -2.94 12.97 11.05
CA ILE A 106 -4.30 12.86 11.60
C ILE A 106 -5.35 13.01 10.49
N GLN A 107 -5.16 13.97 9.57
CA GLN A 107 -6.05 14.12 8.41
C GLN A 107 -6.01 12.90 7.48
N ALA A 108 -4.82 12.38 7.19
CA ALA A 108 -4.67 11.17 6.36
C ALA A 108 -5.28 9.93 7.04
N ASN A 109 -5.16 9.81 8.36
CA ASN A 109 -5.76 8.74 9.14
C ASN A 109 -7.29 8.80 9.09
N LYS A 110 -7.87 9.99 9.28
CA LYS A 110 -9.31 10.20 9.13
C LYS A 110 -9.79 9.81 7.74
N ALA A 111 -9.11 10.27 6.68
CA ALA A 111 -9.45 9.92 5.30
C ALA A 111 -9.37 8.41 5.06
N SER A 112 -8.33 7.73 5.58
CA SER A 112 -8.18 6.27 5.46
C SER A 112 -9.33 5.51 6.13
N ASN A 113 -9.80 5.97 7.29
CA ASN A 113 -10.91 5.34 8.01
C ASN A 113 -12.28 5.62 7.35
N GLN A 114 -12.40 6.74 6.63
CA GLN A 114 -13.64 7.16 5.98
C GLN A 114 -13.98 6.32 4.73
N VAL A 115 -12.98 5.76 4.04
CA VAL A 115 -13.19 5.04 2.77
C VAL A 115 -14.27 3.95 2.90
N LEU A 116 -14.21 3.09 3.92
CA LEU A 116 -15.20 2.01 4.06
C LEU A 116 -16.63 2.52 4.32
N ALA A 117 -16.77 3.68 4.96
CA ALA A 117 -18.07 4.31 5.14
C ALA A 117 -18.61 4.89 3.83
N ASP A 118 -17.74 5.51 3.01
CA ASP A 118 -18.12 6.09 1.72
C ASP A 118 -18.51 5.02 0.68
N TRP A 119 -17.99 3.80 0.81
CA TRP A 119 -18.31 2.68 -0.06
C TRP A 119 -19.52 1.84 0.39
N TYR A 120 -19.99 2.01 1.64
CA TYR A 120 -21.16 1.31 2.16
C TYR A 120 -22.41 1.43 1.27
N PRO A 121 -22.81 2.63 0.78
CA PRO A 121 -23.97 2.77 -0.10
C PRO A 121 -23.83 1.96 -1.38
N LYS A 122 -22.64 1.95 -2.00
CA LYS A 122 -22.35 1.22 -3.23
C LYS A 122 -22.45 -0.30 -3.03
N PHE A 123 -22.01 -0.81 -1.89
CA PHE A 123 -22.18 -2.23 -1.58
C PHE A 123 -23.64 -2.63 -1.41
N LYS A 124 -24.48 -1.75 -0.84
CA LYS A 124 -25.92 -2.00 -0.71
C LYS A 124 -26.67 -2.03 -2.03
N GLU A 125 -26.16 -1.36 -3.06
CA GLU A 125 -26.76 -1.37 -4.40
C GLU A 125 -26.54 -2.71 -5.11
N VAL A 126 -25.42 -3.38 -4.82
CA VAL A 126 -25.02 -4.62 -5.53
C VAL A 126 -25.21 -5.89 -4.71
N LEU A 127 -25.42 -5.80 -3.40
CA LEU A 127 -25.60 -6.95 -2.50
C LEU A 127 -26.75 -6.76 -1.50
N PRO A 128 -27.46 -7.85 -1.13
CA PRO A 128 -28.38 -7.85 -0.01
C PRO A 128 -27.69 -7.45 1.31
N ILE A 129 -28.40 -6.76 2.20
CA ILE A 129 -27.84 -6.23 3.46
C ILE A 129 -27.17 -7.30 4.34
N ARG A 130 -27.66 -8.54 4.31
CA ARG A 130 -27.03 -9.66 5.04
C ARG A 130 -25.64 -9.99 4.52
N LYS A 131 -25.43 -9.93 3.20
CA LYS A 131 -24.13 -10.16 2.57
C LYS A 131 -23.20 -8.96 2.74
N VAL A 132 -23.76 -7.74 2.74
CA VAL A 132 -23.00 -6.54 3.13
C VAL A 132 -22.49 -6.70 4.58
N ALA A 133 -23.33 -7.13 5.53
CA ALA A 133 -22.85 -7.37 6.90
C ALA A 133 -21.72 -8.42 6.96
N LYS A 134 -21.87 -9.53 6.23
CA LYS A 134 -20.82 -10.56 6.10
C LYS A 134 -19.52 -10.01 5.51
N LEU A 135 -19.61 -9.10 4.54
CA LEU A 135 -18.43 -8.43 3.96
C LEU A 135 -17.60 -7.72 5.03
N TYR A 136 -18.23 -6.93 5.89
CA TYR A 136 -17.51 -6.25 6.97
C TYR A 136 -16.92 -7.23 7.98
N GLN A 137 -17.64 -8.31 8.31
CA GLN A 137 -17.11 -9.38 9.17
C GLN A 137 -15.88 -10.06 8.54
N ALA A 138 -15.94 -10.36 7.25
CA ALA A 138 -14.86 -10.99 6.52
C ALA A 138 -13.64 -10.07 6.39
N GLU A 139 -13.84 -8.76 6.19
CA GLU A 139 -12.76 -7.77 6.18
C GLU A 139 -12.00 -7.74 7.52
N GLU A 140 -12.72 -7.64 8.64
CA GLU A 140 -12.12 -7.67 9.98
C GLU A 140 -11.38 -8.99 10.25
N ALA A 141 -12.02 -10.13 9.93
CA ALA A 141 -11.40 -11.44 10.10
C ALA A 141 -10.12 -11.60 9.27
N PHE A 142 -10.10 -11.08 8.04
CA PHE A 142 -8.90 -11.09 7.19
C PHE A 142 -7.80 -10.22 7.79
N GLN A 143 -8.12 -9.02 8.26
CA GLN A 143 -7.15 -8.13 8.91
C GLN A 143 -6.53 -8.77 10.16
N MET A 144 -7.36 -9.37 11.02
CA MET A 144 -6.89 -10.10 12.21
C MET A 144 -5.94 -11.24 11.83
N ARG A 145 -6.29 -12.02 10.80
CA ARG A 145 -5.44 -13.09 10.27
C ARG A 145 -4.11 -12.55 9.75
N MET A 146 -4.11 -11.42 9.05
CA MET A 146 -2.89 -10.77 8.57
C MET A 146 -1.99 -10.32 9.73
N ILE A 147 -2.56 -9.72 10.77
CA ILE A 147 -1.81 -9.34 11.98
C ILE A 147 -1.21 -10.56 12.67
N GLU A 148 -1.98 -11.63 12.82
CA GLU A 148 -1.51 -12.87 13.42
C GLU A 148 -0.36 -13.50 12.61
N ASN A 149 -0.47 -13.50 11.28
CA ASN A 149 0.57 -14.00 10.38
C ASN A 149 1.87 -13.19 10.50
N LEU A 150 1.77 -11.86 10.65
CA LEU A 150 2.93 -11.00 10.90
C LEU A 150 3.60 -11.31 12.25
N ARG A 151 2.81 -11.59 13.29
CA ARG A 151 3.33 -11.96 14.63
C ARG A 151 4.03 -13.32 14.61
N LYS A 152 3.48 -14.31 13.88
CA LYS A 152 4.06 -15.65 13.75
C LYS A 152 5.32 -15.68 12.86
N HIS A 153 5.48 -14.71 11.96
CA HIS A 153 6.63 -14.64 11.05
C HIS A 153 7.26 -13.24 11.00
N PRO A 154 7.98 -12.80 12.05
CA PRO A 154 8.54 -11.44 12.16
C PRO A 154 9.56 -11.07 11.08
N GLN A 155 10.21 -12.07 10.47
CA GLN A 155 11.24 -11.90 9.43
C GLN A 155 10.73 -11.29 8.10
N ARG A 156 9.43 -11.01 7.98
CA ARG A 156 8.80 -10.38 6.80
C ARG A 156 8.59 -8.86 6.92
N GLY A 157 8.98 -8.24 8.03
CA GLY A 157 8.94 -6.78 8.18
C GLY A 157 9.96 -6.06 7.29
N PRO A 158 9.77 -4.76 6.97
CA PRO A 158 10.80 -3.98 6.31
C PRO A 158 12.07 -4.04 7.16
N LYS A 159 13.19 -4.47 6.58
CA LYS A 159 14.49 -4.30 7.23
C LYS A 159 14.72 -2.80 7.35
N GLU A 160 14.58 -2.26 8.56
CA GLU A 160 15.11 -0.93 8.88
C GLU A 160 16.61 -0.98 8.52
N LYS A 161 16.99 -0.17 7.53
CA LYS A 161 18.39 0.03 7.14
C LYS A 161 18.97 1.15 7.99
#